data_AF-A0A4Y0BM65-F1
#
_entry.id   AF-A0A4Y0BM65-F1
#
_cell.length_a   1.000
_cell.length_b   1.000
_cell.length_c   1.000
_cell.angle_alpha   90.00
_cell.angle_beta   90.00
_cell.angle_gamma   90.00
#
_symmetry.space_group_name_H-M   'P 1'
#
loop_
_entity.id
_entity.type
_entity.pdbx_description
1 polymer ?
#
loop_
_entity_poly.entity_id
_entity_poly.type
_entity_poly.pdbx_seq_one_letter_code
_entity_poly.pdbx_strand_id
1 'polypeptide(L)'
;MFWGFCEALNLVQEYKKIIPAEGLLPESLNILLFGSGDPRHILAIAAQLFLQPELKVNVYIAEGCIELLARHMVLLAIAFEDPQLLSVRGKTHLFMDIYGNTLIRPFSSAYLSSKAKELTNVITDQEYAQRQAPIFNYEALRYKERDQLENVFRFWTNAPEHVFNIARYWEDRLRVQLGVRYDHRNGAFDWDLQMRLRENGAKQICPQEYKHWRETGIAFTFPEYEQSDPNKTFAVGLVRNGKGFLHRGSVGDNMTGPYAGFGHKCAEEKLTRSKHGVNDFRSTDITERNVLQIMYEIQERQPYCFDPKDIHQYGSHQLDTGKNLNKHDARTEPLETVHFNKPFYGAKI
;
A
#
# COMPACT_ATOMS: atom_id res chain seq x y z
N MET A 1 -1.92 10.49 -7.29
CA MET A 1 -2.68 9.74 -6.26
C MET A 1 -1.76 8.71 -5.66
N PHE A 2 -1.92 8.33 -4.38
CA PHE A 2 -0.98 7.45 -3.65
C PHE A 2 -1.34 5.96 -3.71
N TRP A 3 -2.30 5.67 -4.57
CA TRP A 3 -2.65 4.38 -5.15
C TRP A 3 -3.20 4.68 -6.55
N GLY A 4 -3.19 3.71 -7.44
CA GLY A 4 -3.74 3.83 -8.77
C GLY A 4 -5.11 3.18 -8.91
N PHE A 5 -5.64 3.26 -10.12
CA PHE A 5 -7.05 3.03 -10.42
C PHE A 5 -7.34 1.78 -11.23
N CYS A 6 -6.34 0.93 -11.40
CA CYS A 6 -6.48 -0.33 -12.11
C CYS A 6 -5.97 -1.48 -11.24
N GLU A 7 -6.33 -2.68 -11.68
CA GLU A 7 -5.87 -3.92 -11.07
C GLU A 7 -4.36 -4.10 -11.23
N ALA A 8 -3.77 -4.87 -10.33
CA ALA A 8 -2.39 -5.33 -10.46
C ALA A 8 -2.25 -6.22 -11.71
N LEU A 9 -1.50 -5.73 -12.70
CA LEU A 9 -1.19 -6.47 -13.93
C LEU A 9 0.23 -7.02 -13.87
N ASN A 10 0.40 -8.31 -14.14
CA ASN A 10 1.70 -8.89 -14.45
C ASN A 10 2.06 -8.57 -15.91
N LEU A 11 2.84 -7.51 -16.11
CA LEU A 11 3.17 -7.01 -17.45
C LEU A 11 4.06 -7.98 -18.26
N VAL A 12 4.74 -8.94 -17.62
CA VAL A 12 5.42 -10.03 -18.34
C VAL A 12 4.39 -10.92 -19.03
N GLN A 13 3.28 -11.24 -18.34
CA GLN A 13 2.20 -12.03 -18.92
C GLN A 13 1.44 -11.25 -19.99
N GLU A 14 1.23 -9.94 -19.79
CA GLU A 14 0.62 -9.10 -20.83
C GLU A 14 1.50 -9.05 -22.09
N TYR A 15 2.83 -8.96 -21.94
CA TYR A 15 3.76 -9.01 -23.06
C TYR A 15 3.69 -10.36 -23.80
N LYS A 16 3.60 -11.49 -23.07
CA LYS A 16 3.45 -12.83 -23.67
C LYS A 16 2.22 -12.99 -24.56
N LYS A 17 1.13 -12.26 -24.29
CA LYS A 17 -0.08 -12.30 -25.12
C LYS A 17 0.09 -11.64 -26.48
N ILE A 18 1.11 -10.78 -26.63
CA ILE A 18 1.33 -9.95 -27.83
C ILE A 18 2.41 -10.58 -28.73
N ILE A 19 3.37 -11.31 -28.17
CA ILE A 19 4.37 -12.02 -28.97
C ILE A 19 3.76 -13.25 -29.66
N PRO A 20 4.27 -13.65 -30.85
CA PRO A 20 3.84 -14.89 -31.51
C PRO A 20 3.97 -16.11 -30.58
N ALA A 21 3.14 -17.14 -30.75
CA ALA A 21 3.13 -18.32 -29.88
C ALA A 21 4.47 -19.08 -29.84
N GLU A 22 5.27 -18.99 -30.91
CA GLU A 22 6.63 -19.54 -31.02
C GLU A 22 7.71 -18.55 -30.56
N GLY A 23 7.32 -17.32 -30.23
CA GLY A 23 8.21 -16.27 -29.76
C GLY A 23 8.73 -16.58 -28.36
N LEU A 24 10.04 -16.75 -28.24
CA LEU A 24 10.71 -16.83 -26.96
C LEU A 24 10.66 -15.47 -26.27
N LEU A 25 10.57 -15.49 -24.93
CA LEU A 25 10.81 -14.29 -24.16
C LEU A 25 12.25 -13.82 -24.37
N PRO A 26 12.50 -12.50 -24.39
CA PRO A 26 13.86 -11.98 -24.41
C PRO A 26 14.60 -12.33 -23.11
N GLU A 27 15.93 -12.32 -23.13
CA GLU A 27 16.75 -12.46 -21.92
C GLU A 27 16.47 -11.36 -20.90
N SER A 28 16.14 -10.15 -21.38
CA SER A 28 15.74 -9.04 -20.52
C SER A 28 14.53 -8.28 -21.06
N LEU A 29 13.64 -7.89 -20.14
CA LEU A 29 12.47 -7.07 -20.42
C LEU A 29 12.55 -5.76 -19.63
N ASN A 30 12.52 -4.64 -20.35
CA ASN A 30 12.53 -3.29 -19.78
C ASN A 30 11.11 -2.73 -19.78
N ILE A 31 10.61 -2.33 -18.60
CA ILE A 31 9.25 -1.83 -18.41
C ILE A 31 9.34 -0.43 -17.80
N LEU A 32 8.74 0.57 -18.44
CA LEU A 32 8.57 1.91 -17.88
C LEU A 32 7.18 2.06 -17.29
N LEU A 33 7.10 2.37 -15.99
CA LEU A 33 5.88 2.75 -15.30
C LEU A 33 5.89 4.26 -15.07
N PHE A 34 4.98 4.97 -15.75
CA PHE A 34 4.82 6.41 -15.64
C PHE A 34 3.54 6.74 -14.86
N GLY A 35 3.68 7.33 -13.67
CA GLY A 35 2.55 7.68 -12.81
C GLY A 35 1.73 6.48 -12.33
N SER A 36 2.40 5.38 -11.96
CA SER A 36 1.75 4.16 -11.46
C SER A 36 0.96 4.43 -10.17
N GLY A 37 1.50 5.33 -9.33
CA GLY A 37 0.97 5.73 -8.03
C GLY A 37 1.31 4.76 -6.89
N ASP A 38 1.54 3.48 -7.20
CA ASP A 38 1.90 2.42 -6.26
C ASP A 38 2.62 1.25 -6.97
N PRO A 39 3.20 0.29 -6.23
CA PRO A 39 3.99 -0.79 -6.82
C PRO A 39 3.17 -2.02 -7.25
N ARG A 40 1.84 -1.96 -7.42
CA ARG A 40 1.02 -3.16 -7.72
C ARG A 40 1.50 -3.96 -8.93
N HIS A 41 1.95 -3.29 -9.99
CA HIS A 41 2.43 -3.95 -11.20
C HIS A 41 3.78 -4.63 -10.95
N ILE A 42 4.64 -4.00 -10.16
CA ILE A 42 5.93 -4.56 -9.76
C ILE A 42 5.72 -5.81 -8.91
N LEU A 43 4.79 -5.75 -7.96
CA LEU A 43 4.42 -6.87 -7.11
C LEU A 43 3.81 -8.03 -7.91
N ALA A 44 2.92 -7.74 -8.86
CA ALA A 44 2.33 -8.76 -9.73
C ALA A 44 3.38 -9.45 -10.63
N ILE A 45 4.38 -8.70 -11.11
CA ILE A 45 5.53 -9.28 -11.82
C ILE A 45 6.35 -10.15 -10.87
N ALA A 46 6.76 -9.60 -9.72
CA ALA A 46 7.64 -10.26 -8.76
C ALA A 46 7.05 -11.57 -8.25
N ALA A 47 5.74 -11.61 -7.96
CA ALA A 47 5.04 -12.79 -7.49
C ALA A 47 5.21 -13.99 -8.43
N GLN A 48 5.25 -13.78 -9.75
CA GLN A 48 5.26 -14.88 -10.71
C GLN A 48 6.57 -14.99 -11.50
N LEU A 49 7.57 -14.17 -11.19
CA LEU A 49 8.84 -14.16 -11.92
C LEU A 49 9.60 -15.47 -11.76
N PHE A 50 9.40 -16.20 -10.65
CA PHE A 50 10.00 -17.53 -10.44
C PHE A 50 9.59 -18.56 -11.51
N LEU A 51 8.48 -18.34 -12.24
CA LEU A 51 8.07 -19.18 -13.37
C LEU A 51 8.94 -18.95 -14.62
N GLN A 52 9.73 -17.88 -14.65
CA GLN A 52 10.57 -17.44 -15.77
C GLN A 52 12.02 -17.20 -15.28
N PRO A 53 12.75 -18.23 -14.80
CA PRO A 53 14.03 -18.06 -14.13
C PRO A 53 15.13 -17.40 -14.98
N GLU A 54 15.03 -17.53 -16.30
CA GLU A 54 15.99 -16.93 -17.25
C GLU A 54 15.68 -15.47 -17.62
N LEU A 55 14.49 -14.96 -17.25
CA LEU A 55 14.07 -13.62 -17.62
C LEU A 55 14.52 -12.59 -16.59
N LYS A 56 15.37 -11.65 -17.02
CA LYS A 56 15.67 -10.45 -16.23
C LYS A 56 14.64 -9.35 -16.48
N VAL A 57 13.94 -8.89 -15.46
CA VAL A 57 12.99 -7.76 -15.60
C VAL A 57 13.56 -6.50 -14.96
N ASN A 58 13.71 -5.44 -15.75
CA ASN A 58 14.07 -4.11 -15.27
C ASN A 58 12.85 -3.20 -15.30
N VAL A 59 12.42 -2.71 -14.14
CA VAL A 59 11.29 -1.77 -14.03
C VAL A 59 11.82 -0.37 -13.72
N TYR A 60 11.53 0.57 -14.62
CA TYR A 60 11.83 1.99 -14.48
C TYR A 60 10.58 2.71 -13.98
N ILE A 61 10.73 3.53 -12.93
CA ILE A 61 9.62 4.22 -12.28
C ILE A 61 9.79 5.73 -12.47
N ALA A 62 8.77 6.37 -13.03
CA ALA A 62 8.67 7.82 -13.13
C ALA A 62 7.41 8.29 -12.39
N GLU A 63 7.60 8.98 -11.27
CA GLU A 63 6.51 9.44 -10.41
C GLU A 63 6.47 10.97 -10.26
N GLY A 64 5.29 11.47 -9.89
CA GLY A 64 5.04 12.91 -9.81
C GLY A 64 5.70 13.62 -8.61
N CYS A 65 6.13 12.88 -7.59
CA CYS A 65 6.84 13.43 -6.45
C CYS A 65 7.74 12.40 -5.76
N ILE A 66 8.66 12.88 -4.93
CA ILE A 66 9.66 12.04 -4.27
C ILE A 66 9.05 11.21 -3.13
N GLU A 67 7.98 11.70 -2.50
CA GLU A 67 7.23 10.97 -1.47
C GLU A 67 6.54 9.73 -2.05
N LEU A 68 6.12 9.77 -3.32
CA LEU A 68 5.59 8.60 -4.02
C LEU A 68 6.68 7.55 -4.26
N LEU A 69 7.89 7.96 -4.65
CA LEU A 69 9.01 7.03 -4.80
C LEU A 69 9.38 6.39 -3.45
N ALA A 70 9.46 7.18 -2.38
CA ALA A 70 9.67 6.66 -1.03
C ALA A 70 8.57 5.63 -0.65
N ARG A 71 7.30 5.93 -1.00
CA ARG A 71 6.17 5.03 -0.75
C ARG A 71 6.30 3.71 -1.53
N HIS A 72 6.74 3.75 -2.79
CA HIS A 72 7.07 2.53 -3.54
C HIS A 72 8.13 1.71 -2.81
N MET A 73 9.20 2.35 -2.33
CA MET A 73 10.30 1.66 -1.64
C MET A 73 9.84 0.95 -0.38
N VAL A 74 9.03 1.58 0.49
CA VAL A 74 8.56 0.91 1.71
C VAL A 74 7.54 -0.19 1.42
N LEU A 75 6.65 0.00 0.45
CA LEU A 75 5.67 -1.03 0.07
C LEU A 75 6.34 -2.26 -0.55
N LEU A 76 7.39 -2.06 -1.35
CA LEU A 76 8.23 -3.15 -1.85
C LEU A 76 9.05 -3.79 -0.72
N ALA A 77 9.62 -3.00 0.20
CA ALA A 77 10.37 -3.51 1.34
C ALA A 77 9.55 -4.50 2.20
N ILE A 78 8.26 -4.23 2.39
CA ILE A 78 7.35 -5.15 3.11
C ILE A 78 7.26 -6.51 2.39
N ALA A 79 7.13 -6.50 1.06
CA ALA A 79 6.99 -7.72 0.28
C ALA A 79 8.25 -8.59 0.32
N PHE A 80 9.42 -7.94 0.23
CA PHE A 80 10.72 -8.61 0.26
C PHE A 80 11.32 -8.72 1.67
N GLU A 81 10.57 -8.48 2.74
CA GLU A 81 11.09 -8.60 4.11
C GLU A 81 11.54 -10.04 4.41
N ASP A 82 12.56 -10.18 5.27
CA ASP A 82 13.04 -11.50 5.69
C ASP A 82 11.93 -12.32 6.39
N PRO A 83 11.72 -13.59 5.99
CA PRO A 83 10.67 -14.45 6.55
C PRO A 83 10.82 -14.74 8.04
N GLN A 84 12.03 -14.60 8.61
CA GLN A 84 12.22 -14.75 10.05
C GLN A 84 11.79 -13.51 10.84
N LEU A 85 11.58 -12.36 10.17
CA LEU A 85 11.08 -11.12 10.78
C LEU A 85 9.58 -10.93 10.58
N LEU A 86 9.07 -11.26 9.39
CA LEU A 86 7.64 -11.16 9.06
C LEU A 86 7.14 -12.41 8.35
N SER A 87 6.08 -13.01 8.89
CA SER A 87 5.33 -14.05 8.19
C SER A 87 4.59 -13.49 6.98
N VAL A 88 4.20 -14.36 6.04
CA VAL A 88 3.41 -13.97 4.85
C VAL A 88 2.15 -13.19 5.24
N ARG A 89 1.42 -13.64 6.28
CA ARG A 89 0.24 -12.94 6.80
C ARG A 89 0.60 -11.59 7.45
N GLY A 90 1.72 -11.55 8.18
CA GLY A 90 2.28 -10.33 8.75
C GLY A 90 2.57 -9.28 7.67
N LYS A 91 3.26 -9.68 6.58
CA LYS A 91 3.52 -8.83 5.41
C LYS A 91 2.23 -8.34 4.77
N THR A 92 1.24 -9.22 4.62
CA THR A 92 -0.06 -8.91 3.99
C THR A 92 -0.79 -7.79 4.73
N HIS A 93 -1.00 -7.94 6.05
CA HIS A 93 -1.72 -6.93 6.81
C HIS A 93 -0.90 -5.65 7.01
N LEU A 94 0.43 -5.76 7.14
CA LEU A 94 1.32 -4.60 7.19
C LEU A 94 1.27 -3.78 5.89
N PHE A 95 1.29 -4.47 4.75
CA PHE A 95 1.15 -3.86 3.44
C PHE A 95 -0.20 -3.13 3.35
N MET A 96 -1.31 -3.79 3.66
CA MET A 96 -2.66 -3.19 3.60
C MET A 96 -2.76 -1.94 4.47
N ASP A 97 -2.26 -2.00 5.71
CA ASP A 97 -2.24 -0.84 6.61
C ASP A 97 -1.50 0.35 5.99
N ILE A 98 -0.26 0.15 5.56
CA ILE A 98 0.56 1.24 5.01
C ILE A 98 0.00 1.72 3.66
N TYR A 99 -0.54 0.81 2.85
CA TYR A 99 -1.06 1.06 1.51
C TYR A 99 -2.37 1.87 1.49
N GLY A 100 -3.30 1.62 2.42
CA GLY A 100 -4.65 2.19 2.33
C GLY A 100 -5.13 2.98 3.52
N ASN A 101 -4.57 2.79 4.72
CA ASN A 101 -5.15 3.35 5.92
C ASN A 101 -4.45 4.66 6.34
N THR A 102 -5.22 5.72 6.56
CA THR A 102 -4.70 7.00 7.07
C THR A 102 -4.18 6.88 8.50
N LEU A 103 -4.82 6.05 9.31
CA LEU A 103 -4.32 5.63 10.62
C LEU A 103 -3.92 4.16 10.53
N ILE A 104 -2.80 3.79 11.13
CA ILE A 104 -2.22 2.45 11.07
C ILE A 104 -2.05 1.88 12.48
N ARG A 105 -1.84 0.57 12.57
CA ARG A 105 -1.57 -0.08 13.85
C ARG A 105 -0.26 0.45 14.46
N PRO A 106 -0.13 0.45 15.80
CA PRO A 106 1.13 0.70 16.50
C PRO A 106 2.32 -0.07 15.93
N PHE A 107 2.09 -1.36 15.62
CA PHE A 107 3.08 -2.23 14.99
C PHE A 107 3.54 -1.71 13.62
N SER A 108 2.60 -1.27 12.77
CA SER A 108 2.90 -0.76 11.43
C SER A 108 3.65 0.57 11.49
N SER A 109 3.34 1.42 12.47
CA SER A 109 4.09 2.66 12.76
C SER A 109 5.52 2.37 13.23
N ALA A 110 5.70 1.40 14.12
CA ALA A 110 7.01 0.92 14.57
C ALA A 110 7.84 0.36 13.41
N TYR A 111 7.24 -0.49 12.57
CA TYR A 111 7.87 -1.01 11.36
C TYR A 111 8.30 0.13 10.43
N LEU A 112 7.40 1.07 10.15
CA LEU A 112 7.69 2.20 9.26
C LEU A 112 8.86 3.04 9.78
N SER A 113 8.92 3.34 11.09
CA SER A 113 10.02 4.06 11.71
C SER A 113 11.34 3.31 11.56
N SER A 114 11.36 2.00 11.90
CA SER A 114 12.57 1.17 11.78
C SER A 114 13.02 1.04 10.32
N LYS A 115 12.11 0.70 9.41
CA LYS A 115 12.43 0.52 8.00
C LYS A 115 12.86 1.82 7.34
N ALA A 116 12.34 2.97 7.76
CA ALA A 116 12.79 4.26 7.24
C ALA A 116 14.27 4.55 7.55
N LYS A 117 14.76 4.15 8.74
CA LYS A 117 16.19 4.23 9.06
C LYS A 117 17.03 3.36 8.12
N GLU A 118 16.56 2.14 7.85
CA GLU A 118 17.25 1.23 6.92
C GLU A 118 17.21 1.73 5.47
N LEU A 119 16.07 2.24 5.01
CA LEU A 119 15.95 2.83 3.67
C LEU A 119 16.82 4.09 3.54
N THR A 120 17.07 4.82 4.64
CA THR A 120 18.01 5.95 4.67
C THR A 120 19.45 5.48 4.42
N ASN A 121 19.87 4.39 5.07
CA ASN A 121 21.18 3.78 4.80
C ASN A 121 21.26 3.27 3.35
N VAL A 122 20.18 2.67 2.83
CA VAL A 122 20.10 2.17 1.45
C VAL A 122 20.28 3.29 0.41
N ILE A 123 19.79 4.51 0.64
CA ILE A 123 19.95 5.60 -0.35
C ILE A 123 21.25 6.41 -0.18
N THR A 124 21.89 6.34 0.99
CA THR A 124 23.10 7.12 1.31
C THR A 124 24.39 6.33 1.14
N ASP A 125 24.34 4.99 1.24
CA ASP A 125 25.50 4.10 1.06
C ASP A 125 25.21 3.05 -0.03
N GLN A 126 25.90 3.16 -1.17
CA GLN A 126 25.73 2.28 -2.32
C GLN A 126 26.18 0.83 -2.06
N GLU A 127 27.25 0.63 -1.29
CA GLU A 127 27.74 -0.72 -0.96
C GLU A 127 26.78 -1.41 0.02
N TYR A 128 26.24 -0.64 0.96
CA TYR A 128 25.17 -1.11 1.83
C TYR A 128 23.90 -1.46 1.04
N ALA A 129 23.49 -0.59 0.10
CA ALA A 129 22.33 -0.80 -0.76
C ALA A 129 22.41 -2.10 -1.56
N GLN A 130 23.55 -2.37 -2.21
CA GLN A 130 23.76 -3.59 -2.99
C GLN A 130 23.66 -4.86 -2.14
N ARG A 131 24.07 -4.79 -0.87
CA ARG A 131 23.98 -5.93 0.06
C ARG A 131 22.58 -6.12 0.63
N GLN A 132 21.87 -5.03 0.90
CA GLN A 132 20.62 -5.05 1.68
C GLN A 132 19.37 -5.00 0.82
N ALA A 133 19.36 -4.22 -0.26
CA ALA A 133 18.19 -4.02 -1.10
C ALA A 133 18.60 -3.91 -2.59
N PRO A 134 19.19 -4.96 -3.19
CA PRO A 134 19.72 -4.91 -4.56
C PRO A 134 18.65 -4.66 -5.64
N ILE A 135 17.35 -4.77 -5.29
CA ILE A 135 16.25 -4.43 -6.20
C ILE A 135 16.13 -2.93 -6.49
N PHE A 136 16.73 -2.07 -5.67
CA PHE A 136 16.64 -0.62 -5.83
C PHE A 136 17.86 -0.06 -6.56
N ASN A 137 17.64 0.41 -7.78
CA ASN A 137 18.57 1.28 -8.49
C ASN A 137 18.03 2.71 -8.48
N TYR A 138 18.76 3.62 -7.83
CA TYR A 138 18.43 5.06 -7.73
C TYR A 138 19.48 5.94 -8.41
N GLU A 139 20.29 5.39 -9.33
CA GLU A 139 21.35 6.12 -10.03
C GLU A 139 20.80 7.25 -10.91
N ALA A 140 19.61 7.05 -11.48
CA ALA A 140 18.92 8.06 -12.29
C ALA A 140 18.42 9.27 -11.48
N LEU A 141 18.32 9.16 -10.15
CA LEU A 141 17.92 10.28 -9.30
C LEU A 141 19.07 11.26 -9.12
N ARG A 142 18.76 12.56 -9.24
CA ARG A 142 19.69 13.66 -8.93
C ARG A 142 20.02 13.65 -7.44
N TYR A 143 21.18 14.18 -7.07
CA TYR A 143 21.57 14.30 -5.65
C TYR A 143 20.50 14.98 -4.79
N LYS A 144 19.91 16.07 -5.29
CA LYS A 144 18.81 16.76 -4.60
C LYS A 144 17.59 15.86 -4.34
N GLU A 145 17.28 14.94 -5.25
CA GLU A 145 16.15 14.01 -5.10
C GLU A 145 16.48 12.92 -4.07
N ARG A 146 17.75 12.49 -3.99
CA ARG A 146 18.21 11.57 -2.95
C ARG A 146 18.18 12.22 -1.57
N ASP A 147 18.64 13.47 -1.44
CA ASP A 147 18.51 14.25 -0.20
C ASP A 147 17.04 14.42 0.21
N GLN A 148 16.15 14.57 -0.77
CA GLN A 148 14.72 14.63 -0.51
C GLN A 148 14.15 13.28 -0.03
N LEU A 149 14.56 12.15 -0.61
CA LEU A 149 14.21 10.83 -0.08
C LEU A 149 14.67 10.65 1.37
N GLU A 150 15.90 11.06 1.68
CA GLU A 150 16.43 11.01 3.05
C GLU A 150 15.54 11.82 4.01
N ASN A 151 15.13 13.02 3.61
CA ASN A 151 14.21 13.84 4.40
C ASN A 151 12.85 13.16 4.61
N VAL A 152 12.31 12.48 3.59
CA VAL A 152 11.06 11.72 3.70
C VAL A 152 11.20 10.57 4.70
N PHE A 153 12.25 9.76 4.58
CA PHE A 153 12.50 8.65 5.51
C PHE A 153 12.74 9.16 6.93
N ARG A 154 13.50 10.24 7.09
CA ARG A 154 13.69 10.85 8.41
C ARG A 154 12.37 11.29 9.02
N PHE A 155 11.48 11.93 8.27
CA PHE A 155 10.16 12.33 8.76
C PHE A 155 9.32 11.13 9.22
N TRP A 156 9.43 9.99 8.54
CA TRP A 156 8.73 8.76 8.93
C TRP A 156 9.19 8.18 10.28
N THR A 157 10.42 8.47 10.71
CA THR A 157 10.87 8.08 12.05
C THR A 157 10.06 8.74 13.15
N ASN A 158 9.91 8.06 14.29
CA ASN A 158 9.21 8.59 15.45
C ASN A 158 10.09 9.60 16.21
N ALA A 159 9.71 10.86 16.15
CA ALA A 159 10.32 11.95 16.93
C ALA A 159 9.23 12.99 17.28
N PRO A 160 9.36 13.69 18.43
CA PRO A 160 8.39 14.71 18.84
C PRO A 160 8.13 15.80 17.79
N GLU A 161 9.13 16.15 16.99
CA GLU A 161 9.04 17.17 15.95
C GLU A 161 8.45 16.67 14.62
N HIS A 162 8.26 15.36 14.45
CA HIS A 162 7.76 14.74 13.22
C HIS A 162 6.24 14.54 13.26
N VAL A 163 5.50 15.61 13.58
CA VAL A 163 4.04 15.59 13.77
C VAL A 163 3.31 15.50 12.43
N PHE A 164 2.32 14.61 12.35
CA PHE A 164 1.46 14.46 11.19
C PHE A 164 0.02 14.10 11.59
N ASN A 165 -0.88 15.09 11.62
CA ASN A 165 -2.28 14.87 11.98
C ASN A 165 -3.13 14.63 10.71
N ILE A 166 -2.98 13.44 10.13
CA ILE A 166 -3.70 13.07 8.91
C ILE A 166 -5.21 12.97 9.11
N ALA A 167 -5.69 12.58 10.30
CA ALA A 167 -7.13 12.53 10.58
C ALA A 167 -7.76 13.92 10.44
N ARG A 168 -7.08 14.98 10.92
CA ARG A 168 -7.53 16.35 10.70
C ARG A 168 -7.52 16.73 9.22
N TYR A 169 -6.45 16.40 8.48
CA TYR A 169 -6.41 16.67 7.03
C TYR A 169 -7.50 15.96 6.25
N TRP A 170 -7.86 14.75 6.68
CA TRP A 170 -8.96 13.99 6.12
C TRP A 170 -10.30 14.68 6.35
N GLU A 171 -10.57 15.07 7.60
CA GLU A 171 -11.80 15.76 7.99
C GLU A 171 -11.93 17.12 7.29
N ASP A 172 -10.88 17.94 7.30
CA ASP A 172 -10.86 19.25 6.65
C ASP A 172 -11.17 19.12 5.14
N ARG A 173 -10.57 18.13 4.47
CA ARG A 173 -10.86 17.85 3.05
C ARG A 173 -12.30 17.41 2.85
N LEU A 174 -12.81 16.52 3.69
CA LEU A 174 -14.18 16.02 3.61
C LEU A 174 -15.20 17.15 3.76
N ARG A 175 -14.96 18.07 4.72
CA ARG A 175 -15.78 19.28 4.92
C ARG A 175 -15.79 20.18 3.70
N VAL A 176 -14.62 20.48 3.14
CA VAL A 176 -14.50 21.31 1.93
C VAL A 176 -15.22 20.66 0.74
N GLN A 177 -15.03 19.37 0.53
CA GLN A 177 -15.61 18.66 -0.61
C GLN A 177 -17.13 18.53 -0.54
N LEU A 178 -17.68 18.26 0.65
CA LEU A 178 -19.12 18.09 0.82
C LEU A 178 -19.86 19.41 0.99
N GLY A 179 -19.19 20.46 1.50
CA GLY A 179 -19.78 21.75 1.79
C GLY A 179 -21.04 21.59 2.66
N VAL A 180 -22.15 22.17 2.20
CA VAL A 180 -23.45 22.09 2.89
C VAL A 180 -23.97 20.66 3.09
N ARG A 181 -23.46 19.67 2.34
CA ARG A 181 -23.86 18.26 2.47
C ARG A 181 -23.13 17.54 3.60
N TYR A 182 -22.17 18.17 4.28
CA TYR A 182 -21.37 17.51 5.31
C TYR A 182 -22.21 16.99 6.49
N ASP A 183 -23.23 17.74 6.90
CA ASP A 183 -24.14 17.33 7.98
C ASP A 183 -25.05 16.16 7.56
N HIS A 184 -25.19 15.93 6.25
CA HIS A 184 -25.93 14.81 5.65
C HIS A 184 -25.00 13.86 4.86
N ARG A 185 -23.72 13.78 5.23
CA ARG A 185 -22.67 13.09 4.45
C ARG A 185 -22.94 11.62 4.17
N ASN A 186 -23.64 10.91 5.05
CA ASN A 186 -23.99 9.51 4.84
C ASN A 186 -24.78 9.30 3.53
N GLY A 187 -25.73 10.20 3.22
CA GLY A 187 -26.45 10.15 1.95
C GLY A 187 -25.57 10.45 0.74
N ALA A 188 -24.59 11.35 0.89
CA ALA A 188 -23.60 11.62 -0.15
C ALA A 188 -22.68 10.41 -0.38
N PHE A 189 -22.28 9.70 0.67
CA PHE A 189 -21.47 8.48 0.57
C PHE A 189 -22.25 7.37 -0.15
N ASP A 190 -23.51 7.17 0.22
CA ASP A 190 -24.37 6.18 -0.46
C ASP A 190 -24.52 6.51 -1.95
N TRP A 191 -24.75 7.78 -2.29
CA TRP A 191 -24.84 8.21 -3.68
C TRP A 191 -23.53 7.99 -4.45
N ASP A 192 -22.39 8.38 -3.88
CA ASP A 192 -21.07 8.18 -4.50
C ASP A 192 -20.78 6.68 -4.73
N LEU A 193 -21.10 5.81 -3.77
CA LEU A 193 -20.92 4.36 -3.93
C LEU A 193 -21.77 3.80 -5.06
N GLN A 194 -23.07 4.11 -5.07
CA GLN A 194 -24.00 3.54 -6.06
C GLN A 194 -23.72 4.10 -7.46
N MET A 195 -23.63 5.43 -7.58
CA MET A 195 -23.62 6.11 -8.87
C MET A 195 -22.22 6.31 -9.45
N ARG A 196 -21.16 6.38 -8.62
CA ARG A 196 -19.79 6.58 -9.13
C ARG A 196 -18.95 5.32 -9.12
N LEU A 197 -19.08 4.48 -8.11
CA LEU A 197 -18.21 3.30 -7.98
C LEU A 197 -18.83 2.07 -8.61
N ARG A 198 -20.06 1.72 -8.24
CA ARG A 198 -20.72 0.49 -8.70
C ARG A 198 -21.09 0.52 -10.18
N GLU A 199 -21.54 1.66 -10.71
CA GLU A 199 -21.76 1.85 -12.15
C GLU A 199 -20.47 1.67 -12.96
N ASN A 200 -19.31 1.98 -12.36
CA ASN A 200 -17.99 1.79 -12.97
C ASN A 200 -17.31 0.47 -12.56
N GLY A 201 -18.08 -0.53 -12.14
CA GLY A 201 -17.60 -1.90 -11.93
C GLY A 201 -17.07 -2.24 -10.55
N ALA A 202 -17.02 -1.29 -9.60
CA ALA A 202 -16.56 -1.54 -8.23
C ALA A 202 -17.66 -2.20 -7.35
N LYS A 203 -18.25 -3.29 -7.84
CA LYS A 203 -19.37 -4.00 -7.20
C LYS A 203 -18.98 -4.73 -5.92
N GLN A 204 -17.69 -5.04 -5.75
CA GLN A 204 -17.17 -5.74 -4.58
C GLN A 204 -17.22 -4.88 -3.31
N ILE A 205 -17.19 -3.55 -3.45
CA ILE A 205 -17.15 -2.63 -2.31
C ILE A 205 -18.50 -2.66 -1.57
N CYS A 206 -18.46 -3.10 -0.31
CA CYS A 206 -19.61 -3.13 0.57
C CYS A 206 -19.95 -1.72 1.11
N PRO A 207 -21.23 -1.38 1.32
CA PRO A 207 -21.62 -0.06 1.85
C PRO A 207 -20.98 0.27 3.20
N GLN A 208 -20.82 -0.73 4.08
CA GLN A 208 -20.27 -0.57 5.42
C GLN A 208 -18.79 -0.17 5.38
N GLU A 209 -17.96 -0.89 4.61
CA GLU A 209 -16.53 -0.56 4.47
C GLU A 209 -16.34 0.80 3.78
N TYR A 210 -17.17 1.10 2.79
CA TYR A 210 -17.08 2.37 2.07
C TYR A 210 -17.45 3.57 2.95
N LYS A 211 -18.54 3.47 3.73
CA LYS A 211 -18.92 4.52 4.69
C LYS A 211 -17.84 4.74 5.73
N HIS A 212 -17.28 3.65 6.25
CA HIS A 212 -16.18 3.73 7.21
C HIS A 212 -14.96 4.44 6.59
N TRP A 213 -14.51 4.01 5.41
CA TRP A 213 -13.45 4.66 4.65
C TRP A 213 -13.70 6.16 4.44
N ARG A 214 -14.89 6.54 3.99
CA ARG A 214 -15.24 7.94 3.73
C ARG A 214 -15.15 8.78 5.00
N GLU A 215 -15.62 8.24 6.11
CA GLU A 215 -15.67 8.93 7.40
C GLU A 215 -14.29 9.05 8.05
N THR A 216 -13.47 8.00 8.01
CA THR A 216 -12.25 7.90 8.82
C THR A 216 -10.96 7.93 8.02
N GLY A 217 -11.01 7.61 6.72
CA GLY A 217 -9.84 7.36 5.90
C GLY A 217 -9.15 6.03 6.22
N ILE A 218 -9.84 5.06 6.85
CA ILE A 218 -9.32 3.71 7.10
C ILE A 218 -10.07 2.75 6.16
N ALA A 219 -9.36 2.20 5.18
CA ALA A 219 -9.95 1.40 4.11
C ALA A 219 -10.08 -0.07 4.51
N PHE A 220 -9.06 -0.61 5.17
CA PHE A 220 -8.93 -2.02 5.50
C PHE A 220 -9.04 -2.22 7.01
N THR A 221 -10.14 -2.84 7.44
CA THR A 221 -10.47 -3.04 8.85
C THR A 221 -10.68 -4.50 9.18
N PHE A 222 -10.18 -4.88 10.36
CA PHE A 222 -10.30 -6.21 10.95
C PHE A 222 -10.66 -6.04 12.44
N PRO A 223 -11.55 -6.88 13.00
CA PRO A 223 -11.98 -6.76 14.40
C PRO A 223 -10.83 -6.79 15.42
N GLU A 224 -9.74 -7.46 15.09
CA GLU A 224 -8.60 -7.68 15.98
C GLU A 224 -7.62 -6.51 16.01
N TYR A 225 -7.82 -5.49 15.16
CA TYR A 225 -6.88 -4.40 14.96
C TYR A 225 -7.42 -3.04 15.36
N GLU A 226 -6.56 -2.28 16.02
CA GLU A 226 -6.79 -0.89 16.37
C GLU A 226 -5.78 0.00 15.61
N GLN A 227 -6.27 0.75 14.64
CA GLN A 227 -5.50 1.78 13.96
C GLN A 227 -5.52 3.07 14.77
N SER A 228 -4.38 3.45 15.34
CA SER A 228 -4.23 4.60 16.23
C SER A 228 -3.19 5.62 15.75
N ASP A 229 -2.17 5.18 15.01
CA ASP A 229 -1.03 6.03 14.66
C ASP A 229 -1.16 6.64 13.27
N PRO A 230 -0.67 7.87 13.04
CA PRO A 230 -0.75 8.50 11.73
C PRO A 230 0.14 7.80 10.71
N ASN A 231 -0.42 7.46 9.55
CA ASN A 231 0.33 6.94 8.44
C ASN A 231 1.07 8.06 7.71
N LYS A 232 2.31 8.34 8.14
CA LYS A 232 3.16 9.41 7.59
C LYS A 232 3.51 9.24 6.11
N THR A 233 3.29 8.07 5.53
CA THR A 233 3.54 7.81 4.09
C THR A 233 2.57 8.53 3.15
N PHE A 234 1.56 9.22 3.69
CA PHE A 234 0.63 10.06 2.94
C PHE A 234 1.01 11.55 2.90
N ALA A 235 2.03 11.98 3.64
CA ALA A 235 2.47 13.37 3.65
C ALA A 235 3.06 13.79 2.30
N VAL A 236 2.81 15.03 1.88
CA VAL A 236 3.37 15.59 0.63
C VAL A 236 3.89 17.01 0.79
N GLY A 237 4.79 17.40 -0.12
CA GLY A 237 5.39 18.72 -0.12
C GLY A 237 6.24 18.91 1.12
N LEU A 238 6.98 17.87 1.48
CA LEU A 238 7.77 17.82 2.70
C LEU A 238 8.98 18.77 2.59
N VAL A 239 9.14 19.65 3.57
CA VAL A 239 10.26 20.61 3.65
C VAL A 239 10.82 20.58 5.06
N ARG A 240 12.14 20.40 5.18
CA ARG A 240 12.81 20.42 6.48
C ARG A 240 12.73 21.81 7.12
N ASN A 241 12.41 21.84 8.41
CA ASN A 241 12.34 23.07 9.21
C ASN A 241 13.00 22.85 10.57
N GLY A 242 14.31 23.15 10.64
CA GLY A 242 15.13 22.86 11.82
C GLY A 242 15.20 21.37 12.13
N LYS A 243 14.68 20.98 13.31
CA LYS A 243 14.57 19.59 13.74
C LYS A 243 13.31 18.88 13.22
N GLY A 244 12.30 19.64 12.80
CA GLY A 244 11.02 19.11 12.31
C GLY A 244 10.84 19.28 10.81
N PHE A 245 9.59 19.12 10.38
CA PHE A 245 9.20 19.22 8.98
C PHE A 245 7.91 20.01 8.80
N LEU A 246 7.86 20.79 7.73
CA LEU A 246 6.63 21.33 7.17
C LEU A 246 6.15 20.40 6.06
N HIS A 247 4.84 20.28 5.89
CA HIS A 247 4.20 19.55 4.81
C HIS A 247 2.98 20.32 4.32
N ARG A 248 2.58 20.08 3.07
CA ARG A 248 1.41 20.73 2.44
C ARG A 248 0.09 20.01 2.77
N GLY A 249 0.14 18.86 3.43
CA GLY A 249 -1.00 18.03 3.79
C GLY A 249 -0.82 16.58 3.38
N SER A 250 -1.94 15.87 3.22
CA SER A 250 -1.98 14.48 2.74
C SER A 250 -2.33 14.38 1.25
N VAL A 251 -1.98 13.28 0.58
CA VAL A 251 -2.53 12.93 -0.74
C VAL A 251 -3.23 11.57 -0.66
N GLY A 252 -4.26 11.38 -1.47
CA GLY A 252 -5.13 10.21 -1.43
C GLY A 252 -6.55 10.63 -1.80
N ASP A 253 -7.21 9.85 -2.63
CA ASP A 253 -8.57 10.18 -3.03
C ASP A 253 -9.58 9.64 -2.04
N ASN A 254 -10.29 10.55 -1.39
CA ASN A 254 -11.30 10.17 -0.44
C ASN A 254 -12.60 9.68 -1.10
N MET A 255 -12.74 9.68 -2.44
CA MET A 255 -13.96 9.18 -3.09
C MET A 255 -13.88 7.72 -3.51
N THR A 256 -12.82 7.30 -4.19
CA THR A 256 -12.70 5.94 -4.73
C THR A 256 -12.07 4.99 -3.72
N GLY A 257 -11.11 5.47 -2.94
CA GLY A 257 -10.36 4.63 -2.01
C GLY A 257 -9.39 3.65 -2.69
N PRO A 258 -8.59 2.92 -1.90
CA PRO A 258 -7.46 2.11 -2.37
C PRO A 258 -7.85 0.71 -2.89
N TYR A 259 -9.13 0.49 -3.21
CA TYR A 259 -9.68 -0.84 -3.53
C TYR A 259 -9.33 -1.35 -4.94
N ALA A 260 -9.12 -0.46 -5.91
CA ALA A 260 -8.97 -0.83 -7.31
C ALA A 260 -7.72 -1.70 -7.58
N GLY A 261 -6.64 -1.48 -6.83
CA GLY A 261 -5.38 -2.21 -7.01
C GLY A 261 -5.49 -3.72 -6.79
N PHE A 262 -6.20 -4.12 -5.74
CA PHE A 262 -6.17 -5.50 -5.23
C PHE A 262 -7.54 -6.06 -4.82
N GLY A 263 -8.59 -5.24 -4.76
CA GLY A 263 -9.86 -5.59 -4.13
C GLY A 263 -11.05 -5.75 -5.07
N HIS A 264 -10.86 -5.59 -6.39
CA HIS A 264 -11.96 -5.62 -7.37
C HIS A 264 -12.17 -7.00 -8.03
N LYS A 265 -11.09 -7.68 -8.42
CA LYS A 265 -11.14 -9.01 -9.02
C LYS A 265 -10.41 -10.03 -8.17
N CYS A 266 -10.88 -11.26 -8.24
CA CYS A 266 -10.28 -12.40 -7.57
C CYS A 266 -10.33 -13.61 -8.49
N ALA A 267 -9.31 -14.46 -8.44
CA ALA A 267 -9.30 -15.72 -9.19
C ALA A 267 -10.38 -16.69 -8.67
N GLU A 268 -10.66 -16.65 -7.37
CA GLU A 268 -11.67 -17.48 -6.72
C GLU A 268 -13.06 -16.85 -6.85
N GLU A 269 -13.81 -17.32 -7.85
CA GLU A 269 -15.19 -16.87 -8.11
C GLU A 269 -16.09 -16.93 -6.87
N LYS A 270 -15.89 -17.91 -5.99
CA LYS A 270 -16.64 -18.05 -4.72
C LYS A 270 -16.55 -16.83 -3.80
N LEU A 271 -15.46 -16.05 -3.88
CA LEU A 271 -15.28 -14.85 -3.07
C LEU A 271 -16.01 -13.63 -3.65
N THR A 272 -16.42 -13.70 -4.93
CA THR A 272 -17.22 -12.66 -5.59
C THR A 272 -18.74 -12.88 -5.42
N ARG A 273 -19.14 -13.86 -4.60
CA ARG A 273 -20.54 -14.21 -4.38
C ARG A 273 -21.29 -13.07 -3.68
N SER A 274 -22.49 -12.81 -4.18
CA SER A 274 -23.44 -11.85 -3.62
C SER A 274 -24.79 -12.52 -3.38
N LYS A 275 -25.45 -12.19 -2.27
CA LYS A 275 -26.81 -12.62 -1.93
C LYS A 275 -27.64 -11.41 -1.56
N HIS A 276 -28.80 -11.24 -2.21
CA HIS A 276 -29.72 -10.11 -1.96
C HIS A 276 -29.04 -8.73 -2.05
N GLY A 277 -28.04 -8.56 -2.93
CA GLY A 277 -27.32 -7.30 -3.10
C GLY A 277 -26.26 -7.01 -2.04
N VAL A 278 -25.97 -7.96 -1.15
CA VAL A 278 -24.90 -7.92 -0.16
C VAL A 278 -23.86 -8.97 -0.55
N ASN A 279 -22.60 -8.55 -0.65
CA ASN A 279 -21.51 -9.47 -0.94
C ASN A 279 -21.19 -10.29 0.31
N ASP A 280 -20.86 -11.57 0.12
CA ASP A 280 -20.42 -12.43 1.23
C ASP A 280 -19.03 -11.97 1.74
N PHE A 281 -18.21 -11.41 0.85
CA PHE A 281 -16.87 -10.89 1.12
C PHE A 281 -16.79 -9.41 0.74
N ARG A 282 -16.02 -8.63 1.50
CA ARG A 282 -15.73 -7.22 1.23
C ARG A 282 -14.62 -7.07 0.20
N SER A 283 -14.45 -5.87 -0.34
CA SER A 283 -13.26 -5.53 -1.13
C SER A 283 -11.98 -5.64 -0.28
N THR A 284 -12.07 -5.36 1.02
CA THR A 284 -11.02 -5.63 2.01
C THR A 284 -10.60 -7.09 2.04
N ASP A 285 -11.55 -8.02 2.04
CA ASP A 285 -11.29 -9.46 2.16
C ASP A 285 -10.67 -9.99 0.85
N ILE A 286 -11.13 -9.50 -0.31
CA ILE A 286 -10.49 -9.77 -1.61
C ILE A 286 -9.06 -9.23 -1.67
N THR A 287 -8.83 -8.04 -1.10
CA THR A 287 -7.49 -7.45 -1.01
C THR A 287 -6.57 -8.29 -0.13
N GLU A 288 -7.03 -8.75 1.05
CA GLU A 288 -6.28 -9.66 1.93
C GLU A 288 -5.84 -10.90 1.16
N ARG A 289 -6.76 -11.57 0.47
CA ARG A 289 -6.45 -12.74 -0.37
C ARG A 289 -5.39 -12.44 -1.42
N ASN A 290 -5.62 -11.41 -2.24
CA ASN A 290 -4.77 -11.15 -3.40
C ASN A 290 -3.36 -10.71 -2.99
N VAL A 291 -3.27 -9.89 -1.96
CA VAL A 291 -1.98 -9.51 -1.38
C VAL A 291 -1.32 -10.73 -0.73
N LEU A 292 -2.06 -11.59 -0.02
CA LEU A 292 -1.53 -12.84 0.56
C LEU A 292 -0.91 -13.74 -0.52
N GLN A 293 -1.59 -13.94 -1.65
CA GLN A 293 -1.02 -14.67 -2.80
C GLN A 293 0.31 -14.03 -3.23
N ILE A 294 0.33 -12.72 -3.47
CA ILE A 294 1.54 -12.02 -3.92
C ILE A 294 2.68 -12.24 -2.93
N MET A 295 2.43 -12.03 -1.63
CA MET A 295 3.45 -12.19 -0.59
C MET A 295 3.94 -13.63 -0.50
N TYR A 296 3.04 -14.61 -0.64
CA TYR A 296 3.37 -16.04 -0.64
C TYR A 296 4.23 -16.40 -1.84
N GLU A 297 3.83 -16.02 -3.05
CA GLU A 297 4.54 -16.40 -4.27
C GLU A 297 5.91 -15.73 -4.38
N ILE A 298 6.06 -14.49 -3.89
CA ILE A 298 7.37 -13.83 -3.76
C ILE A 298 8.28 -14.61 -2.79
N GLN A 299 7.75 -15.02 -1.64
CA GLN A 299 8.53 -15.64 -0.57
C GLN A 299 8.84 -17.12 -0.86
N GLU A 300 7.83 -17.92 -1.14
CA GLU A 300 7.96 -19.37 -1.28
C GLU A 300 8.41 -19.77 -2.69
N ARG A 301 8.27 -18.86 -3.68
CA ARG A 301 8.53 -19.15 -5.10
C ARG A 301 7.76 -20.39 -5.58
N GLN A 302 6.52 -20.52 -5.10
CA GLN A 302 5.59 -21.59 -5.43
C GLN A 302 4.21 -20.98 -5.71
N PRO A 303 3.41 -21.59 -6.60
CA PRO A 303 2.03 -21.15 -6.82
C PRO A 303 1.23 -21.19 -5.51
N TYR A 304 0.50 -20.12 -5.22
CA TYR A 304 -0.37 -20.08 -4.05
C TYR A 304 -1.55 -21.04 -4.21
N CYS A 305 -1.82 -21.85 -3.19
CA CYS A 305 -3.01 -22.70 -3.14
C CYS A 305 -4.00 -22.10 -2.15
N PHE A 306 -5.19 -21.76 -2.65
CA PHE A 306 -6.19 -21.07 -1.85
C PHE A 306 -6.86 -21.96 -0.78
N ASP A 307 -6.78 -21.57 0.49
CA ASP A 307 -7.59 -22.13 1.59
C ASP A 307 -8.66 -21.12 2.05
N PRO A 308 -9.96 -21.48 2.05
CA PRO A 308 -11.03 -20.66 2.63
C PRO A 308 -10.77 -20.14 4.05
N LYS A 309 -9.96 -20.82 4.85
CA LYS A 309 -9.63 -20.44 6.23
C LYS A 309 -8.65 -19.26 6.31
N ASP A 310 -8.00 -18.91 5.20
CA ASP A 310 -7.00 -17.85 5.18
C ASP A 310 -7.61 -16.45 5.15
N ILE A 311 -8.89 -16.32 4.75
CA ILE A 311 -9.55 -15.03 4.59
C ILE A 311 -10.73 -14.88 5.53
N HIS A 312 -10.92 -13.65 5.98
CA HIS A 312 -12.14 -13.23 6.64
C HIS A 312 -13.34 -13.14 5.68
N GLN A 313 -14.54 -13.32 6.22
CA GLN A 313 -15.80 -13.20 5.49
C GLN A 313 -16.71 -12.19 6.21
N TYR A 314 -16.41 -10.89 6.03
CA TYR A 314 -17.10 -9.82 6.76
C TYR A 314 -18.05 -9.00 5.87
N GLY A 315 -18.46 -9.53 4.71
CA GLY A 315 -19.24 -8.80 3.70
C GLY A 315 -20.53 -8.16 4.22
N SER A 316 -21.29 -8.87 5.05
CA SER A 316 -22.54 -8.38 5.65
C SER A 316 -22.35 -7.70 7.00
N HIS A 317 -21.15 -7.75 7.57
CA HIS A 317 -20.89 -7.32 8.93
C HIS A 317 -20.54 -5.83 8.97
N GLN A 318 -21.21 -5.08 9.84
CA GLN A 318 -20.75 -3.77 10.24
C GLN A 318 -19.77 -3.96 11.40
N LEU A 319 -18.49 -3.72 11.14
CA LEU A 319 -17.48 -3.76 12.19
C LEU A 319 -17.60 -2.50 13.04
N ASP A 320 -17.84 -2.67 14.35
CA ASP A 320 -17.73 -1.57 15.29
C ASP A 320 -16.25 -1.30 15.53
N THR A 321 -15.76 -0.23 14.90
CA THR A 321 -14.40 0.24 15.11
C THR A 321 -14.47 1.18 16.29
N GLY A 322 -13.77 0.82 17.38
CA GLY A 322 -13.72 1.65 18.57
C GLY A 322 -13.40 3.11 18.21
N LYS A 323 -13.91 4.06 19.00
CA LYS A 323 -13.59 5.47 18.78
C LYS A 323 -12.08 5.63 18.93
N ASN A 324 -11.41 6.01 17.84
CA ASN A 324 -10.00 6.37 17.93
C ASN A 324 -9.88 7.69 18.69
N LEU A 325 -9.54 7.58 19.98
CA LEU A 325 -9.39 8.72 20.90
C LEU A 325 -8.14 9.54 20.59
N ASN A 326 -7.14 8.92 19.96
CA ASN A 326 -5.81 9.51 19.72
C ASN A 326 -5.63 9.96 18.26
N LYS A 327 -6.70 10.00 17.46
CA LYS A 327 -6.61 10.31 16.02
C LYS A 327 -6.00 11.68 15.72
N HIS A 328 -6.02 12.60 16.69
CA HIS A 328 -5.45 13.93 16.56
C HIS A 328 -4.06 14.08 17.21
N ASP A 329 -3.60 13.05 17.91
CA ASP A 329 -2.34 13.07 18.62
C ASP A 329 -1.23 12.45 17.78
N ALA A 330 -0.04 13.03 17.85
CA ALA A 330 1.15 12.38 17.32
C ALA A 330 1.73 11.48 18.41
N ARG A 331 1.92 10.19 18.09
CA ARG A 331 2.66 9.31 19.00
C ARG A 331 4.12 9.76 19.05
N THR A 332 4.58 10.07 20.26
CA THR A 332 5.95 10.51 20.54
C THR A 332 6.80 9.43 21.20
N GLU A 333 6.19 8.30 21.57
CA GLU A 333 6.89 7.20 22.24
C GLU A 333 7.74 6.38 21.27
N PRO A 334 8.98 6.02 21.65
CA PRO A 334 9.82 5.13 20.85
C PRO A 334 9.29 3.69 20.94
N LEU A 335 8.58 3.25 19.92
CA LEU A 335 8.22 1.85 19.69
C LEU A 335 9.31 1.17 18.85
N GLU A 336 10.49 0.93 19.39
CA GLU A 336 11.49 0.10 18.70
C GLU A 336 11.93 -1.04 19.60
N THR A 337 11.23 -2.17 19.50
CA THR A 337 11.66 -3.45 20.08
C THR A 337 12.29 -4.38 19.05
N VAL A 338 12.06 -4.15 17.74
CA VAL A 338 12.54 -5.01 16.65
C VAL A 338 13.14 -4.15 15.53
N HIS A 339 14.35 -4.50 15.09
CA HIS A 339 15.03 -3.88 13.95
C HIS A 339 14.76 -4.68 12.68
N PHE A 340 14.21 -4.03 11.65
CA PHE A 340 13.95 -4.64 10.35
C PHE A 340 15.10 -4.39 9.37
N ASN A 341 16.30 -4.87 9.70
CA ASN A 341 17.57 -4.54 9.03
C ASN A 341 18.21 -5.71 8.26
N LYS A 342 17.45 -6.77 7.99
CA LYS A 342 17.94 -7.90 7.21
C LYS A 342 17.89 -7.60 5.71
N PRO A 343 18.78 -8.22 4.90
CA PRO A 343 18.71 -8.10 3.46
C PRO A 343 17.38 -8.58 2.91
N PHE A 344 16.92 -7.93 1.83
CA PHE A 344 15.70 -8.28 1.15
C PHE A 344 15.75 -9.73 0.67
N TYR A 345 14.78 -10.50 1.11
CA TYR A 345 14.66 -11.91 0.81
C TYR A 345 14.23 -12.13 -0.64
N GLY A 346 14.86 -13.08 -1.33
CA GLY A 346 14.52 -13.37 -2.72
C GLY A 346 14.96 -12.29 -3.73
N ALA A 347 15.66 -11.24 -3.29
CA ALA A 347 16.13 -10.11 -4.09
C ALA A 347 17.33 -10.40 -5.02
N LYS A 348 17.81 -11.65 -5.06
CA LYS A 348 18.67 -12.12 -6.16
C LYS A 348 17.76 -12.40 -7.35
N ILE A 349 17.51 -11.35 -8.14
CA ILE A 349 16.86 -11.41 -9.46
C ILE A 349 17.96 -11.40 -10.52
#